data_AF-A0A362XC49-F1
#
_entry.id   AF-A0A362XC49-F1
#
_cell.length_a   1.000
_cell.length_b   1.000
_cell.length_c   1.000
_cell.angle_alpha   90.00
_cell.angle_beta   90.00
_cell.angle_gamma   90.00
#
_symmetry.space_group_name_H-M   'P 1'
#
loop_
_entity.id
_entity.type
_entity.pdbx_description
1 polymer ?
#
loop_
_entity_poly.entity_id
_entity_poly.type
_entity_poly.pdbx_seq_one_letter_code
_entity_poly.pdbx_strand_id
1 'polypeptide(L)'
;FSKGAEHGHAHLNESDGFSGFVVIFSALFVHAFVEGIPLDGEKHLLLAVSLHKVPIAMILYTLALKANLTKIKAFGALLLFGLITPLGSLFTNLDWMLTYTPYLNALSAGIFLHVGAIILFESEKGHRFNFARIVMVLLGMLLAYLIG
;
A
#
# COMPACT_ATOMS: atom_id res chain seq x y z
N PHE A 1 -9.82 -23.52 -2.81
CA PHE A 1 -11.24 -23.86 -2.64
C PHE A 1 -11.64 -23.66 -1.19
N SER A 2 -12.42 -22.61 -0.93
CA SER A 2 -13.39 -22.58 0.16
C SER A 2 -14.69 -22.09 -0.45
N LYS A 3 -15.66 -23.01 -0.56
CA LYS A 3 -17.00 -22.83 -1.15
C LYS A 3 -17.88 -21.97 -0.25
N GLY A 4 -17.46 -20.72 0.00
CA GLY A 4 -18.14 -19.79 0.91
C GLY A 4 -18.41 -18.40 0.34
N ALA A 5 -17.91 -18.09 -0.87
CA ALA A 5 -18.12 -16.82 -1.56
C ALA A 5 -19.12 -16.92 -2.74
N GLU A 6 -19.86 -18.04 -2.80
CA GLU A 6 -20.76 -18.39 -3.91
C GLU A 6 -22.19 -17.89 -3.68
N HIS A 7 -22.48 -17.28 -2.53
CA HIS A 7 -23.73 -16.57 -2.31
C HIS A 7 -23.38 -15.09 -2.20
N GLY A 8 -23.95 -14.29 -3.11
CA GLY A 8 -23.82 -12.83 -3.24
C GLY A 8 -24.39 -12.05 -2.06
N HIS A 9 -24.18 -12.56 -0.86
CA HIS A 9 -24.44 -11.95 0.42
C HIS A 9 -23.12 -11.92 1.20
N ALA A 10 -22.10 -11.28 0.61
CA ALA A 10 -21.33 -10.38 1.43
C ALA A 10 -22.29 -9.26 1.83
N HIS A 11 -23.12 -9.52 2.83
CA HIS A 11 -23.55 -8.48 3.76
C HIS A 11 -22.27 -8.01 4.48
N LEU A 12 -21.39 -7.33 3.74
CA LEU A 12 -20.92 -6.05 4.21
C LEU A 12 -22.22 -5.27 4.34
N ASN A 13 -22.82 -5.35 5.53
CA ASN A 13 -23.95 -4.52 5.87
C ASN A 13 -23.64 -3.12 5.35
N GLU A 14 -24.68 -2.43 4.89
CA GLU A 14 -24.69 -0.98 4.71
C GLU A 14 -24.56 -0.28 6.09
N SER A 15 -23.55 -0.69 6.85
CA SER A 15 -23.09 -0.26 8.16
C SER A 15 -21.56 -0.38 8.05
N ASP A 16 -20.78 0.70 7.94
CA ASP A 16 -20.89 1.86 8.80
C ASP A 16 -20.14 3.02 8.16
N GLY A 17 -20.81 4.15 7.91
CA GLY A 17 -20.18 5.37 7.40
C GLY A 17 -18.82 5.65 8.05
N PHE A 18 -18.82 6.06 9.33
CA PHE A 18 -17.58 6.43 10.03
C PHE A 18 -16.72 5.22 10.45
N SER A 19 -17.32 4.12 10.95
CA SER A 19 -16.56 2.98 11.48
C SER A 19 -15.77 2.24 10.39
N GLY A 20 -16.38 2.02 9.21
CA GLY A 20 -15.67 1.43 8.07
C GLY A 20 -14.52 2.30 7.57
N PHE A 21 -14.70 3.62 7.57
CA PHE A 21 -13.62 4.56 7.28
C PHE A 21 -12.48 4.46 8.31
N VAL A 22 -12.79 4.39 9.61
CA VAL A 22 -11.75 4.29 10.66
C VAL A 22 -10.93 3.02 10.49
N VAL A 23 -11.56 1.86 10.23
CA VAL A 23 -10.83 0.60 10.02
C VAL A 23 -9.88 0.70 8.82
N ILE A 24 -10.36 1.20 7.69
CA ILE A 24 -9.54 1.34 6.48
C ILE A 24 -8.44 2.38 6.70
N PHE A 25 -8.76 3.50 7.34
CA PHE A 25 -7.80 4.55 7.67
C PHE A 25 -6.68 4.03 8.58
N SER A 26 -7.02 3.29 9.63
CA SER A 26 -6.03 2.67 10.53
C SER A 26 -5.16 1.63 9.82
N ALA A 27 -5.74 0.79 8.97
CA ALA A 27 -4.98 -0.17 8.18
C ALA A 27 -4.01 0.52 7.21
N LEU A 28 -4.48 1.57 6.51
CA LEU A 28 -3.65 2.37 5.61
C LEU A 28 -2.57 3.16 6.37
N PHE A 29 -2.84 3.58 7.60
CA PHE A 29 -1.85 4.22 8.46
C PHE A 29 -0.70 3.27 8.78
N VAL A 30 -1.01 2.05 9.23
CA VAL A 30 0.03 1.04 9.53
C VAL A 30 0.81 0.69 8.25
N HIS A 31 0.11 0.51 7.14
CA HIS A 31 0.74 0.28 5.84
C HIS A 31 1.72 1.40 5.46
N ALA A 32 1.27 2.65 5.56
CA ALA A 32 2.07 3.83 5.24
C ALA A 32 3.27 4.04 6.16
N PHE A 33 3.20 3.52 7.38
CA PHE A 33 4.33 3.55 8.31
C PHE A 33 5.39 2.52 7.91
N VAL A 34 4.97 1.28 7.66
CA VAL A 34 5.87 0.17 7.29
C VAL A 34 6.53 0.39 5.93
N GLU A 35 5.83 1.00 4.97
CA GLU A 35 6.42 1.36 3.67
C GLU A 35 7.47 2.47 3.79
N GLY A 36 7.43 3.28 4.86
CA GLY A 36 8.37 4.38 5.09
C GLY A 36 9.73 3.93 5.62
N ILE A 37 9.78 2.78 6.29
CA ILE A 37 11.00 2.21 6.91
C ILE A 37 12.15 2.02 5.91
N PRO A 38 11.97 1.36 4.74
CA PRO A 38 13.08 1.12 3.81
C PRO A 38 13.44 2.35 2.94
N LEU A 39 12.86 3.53 3.16
CA LEU A 39 13.04 4.68 2.26
C LEU A 39 14.35 5.45 2.48
N ASP A 40 15.01 5.27 3.62
CA ASP A 40 16.22 6.03 3.92
C ASP A 40 17.34 5.70 2.93
N GLY A 41 17.86 6.73 2.25
CA GLY A 41 18.90 6.59 1.22
C GLY A 41 18.43 6.08 -0.16
N GLU A 42 17.22 5.53 -0.30
CA GLU A 42 16.76 4.82 -1.50
C GLU A 42 15.89 5.70 -2.43
N LYS A 43 16.54 6.51 -3.30
CA LYS A 43 15.86 7.48 -4.18
C LYS A 43 14.83 6.86 -5.14
N HIS A 44 15.14 5.71 -5.71
CA HIS A 44 14.23 5.04 -6.65
C HIS A 44 13.01 4.46 -5.92
N LEU A 45 13.22 3.90 -4.73
CA LEU A 45 12.14 3.41 -3.89
C LEU A 45 11.25 4.57 -3.44
N LEU A 46 11.84 5.70 -3.04
CA LEU A 46 11.10 6.91 -2.69
C LEU A 46 10.20 7.40 -3.83
N LEU A 47 10.69 7.41 -5.08
CA LEU A 47 9.87 7.78 -6.24
C LEU A 47 8.74 6.77 -6.46
N ALA A 48 9.02 5.47 -6.42
CA ALA A 48 8.01 4.43 -6.56
C ALA A 48 6.93 4.53 -5.48
N VAL A 49 7.34 4.80 -4.23
CA VAL A 49 6.42 4.98 -3.09
C VAL A 49 5.57 6.23 -3.24
N SER A 50 6.17 7.33 -3.66
CA SER A 50 5.46 8.58 -3.91
C SER A 50 4.38 8.43 -4.98
N LEU A 51 4.66 7.69 -6.06
CA LEU A 51 3.71 7.47 -7.15
C LEU A 51 2.53 6.58 -6.74
N HIS A 52 2.75 5.50 -5.98
CA HIS A 52 1.66 4.61 -5.58
C HIS A 52 0.71 5.23 -4.54
N LYS A 53 1.16 6.28 -3.82
CA LYS A 53 0.34 7.00 -2.84
C LYS A 53 -0.79 7.78 -3.48
N VAL A 54 -0.63 8.22 -4.73
CA VAL A 54 -1.65 9.01 -5.43
C VAL A 54 -2.97 8.21 -5.59
N PRO A 55 -2.98 6.97 -6.11
CA PRO A 55 -4.15 6.10 -6.09
C PRO A 55 -4.80 5.94 -4.71
N ILE A 56 -3.99 5.64 -3.68
CA ILE A 56 -4.49 5.37 -2.32
C ILE A 56 -5.13 6.62 -1.72
N ALA A 57 -4.52 7.79 -1.93
CA ALA A 57 -5.05 9.07 -1.48
C ALA A 57 -6.42 9.39 -2.13
N MET A 58 -6.59 9.12 -3.42
CA MET A 58 -7.87 9.30 -4.10
C MET A 58 -8.97 8.41 -3.48
N ILE A 59 -8.65 7.13 -3.23
CA ILE A 59 -9.59 6.19 -2.60
C ILE A 59 -9.93 6.65 -1.17
N LEU A 60 -8.92 7.01 -0.37
CA LEU A 60 -9.13 7.47 1.00
C LEU A 60 -10.00 8.73 1.07
N TYR A 61 -9.79 9.69 0.18
CA TYR A 61 -10.61 10.91 0.11
C TYR A 61 -12.07 10.60 -0.20
N THR A 62 -12.32 9.77 -1.23
CA THR A 62 -13.69 9.40 -1.60
C THR A 62 -14.38 8.59 -0.51
N LEU A 63 -13.66 7.72 0.19
CA LEU A 63 -14.19 6.97 1.34
C LEU A 63 -14.50 7.89 2.52
N ALA A 64 -13.64 8.87 2.81
CA ALA A 64 -13.89 9.86 3.86
C ALA A 64 -15.18 10.64 3.60
N LEU A 65 -15.44 11.05 2.35
CA LEU A 65 -16.68 11.74 1.99
C LEU A 65 -17.90 10.83 2.10
N LYS A 66 -17.80 9.56 1.66
CA LYS A 66 -18.87 8.56 1.83
C LYS A 66 -19.18 8.28 3.31
N ALA A 67 -18.18 8.44 4.18
CA ALA A 67 -18.31 8.34 5.63
C ALA A 67 -18.90 9.60 6.30
N ASN A 68 -19.41 10.56 5.52
CA ASN A 68 -19.96 11.83 5.98
C ASN A 68 -18.95 12.74 6.72
N LEU A 69 -17.64 12.60 6.46
CA LEU A 69 -16.67 13.58 6.94
C LEU A 69 -16.81 14.88 6.14
N THR A 70 -16.61 16.01 6.81
CA THR A 70 -16.50 17.30 6.13
C THR A 70 -15.25 17.32 5.25
N LYS A 71 -15.27 18.14 4.17
CA LYS A 71 -14.12 18.27 3.26
C LYS A 71 -12.81 18.61 3.99
N ILE A 72 -12.89 19.41 5.06
CA ILE A 72 -11.76 19.76 5.91
C ILE A 72 -11.21 18.52 6.63
N LYS A 73 -12.08 17.70 7.24
CA LYS A 73 -11.66 16.46 7.91
C LYS A 73 -11.09 15.44 6.92
N ALA A 74 -11.68 15.31 5.73
CA ALA A 74 -11.16 14.45 4.67
C ALA A 74 -9.76 14.89 4.21
N PHE A 75 -9.54 16.20 4.04
CA PHE A 75 -8.21 16.73 3.70
C PHE A 75 -7.21 16.54 4.85
N GLY A 76 -7.65 16.71 6.11
CA GLY A 76 -6.85 16.39 7.28
C GLY A 76 -6.40 14.93 7.33
N ALA A 77 -7.28 13.99 6.96
CA ALA A 77 -6.93 12.57 6.86
C ALA A 77 -5.86 12.31 5.79
N LEU A 78 -5.92 12.99 4.64
CA LEU A 78 -4.88 12.91 3.61
C LEU A 78 -3.54 13.46 4.09
N LEU A 79 -3.53 14.60 4.79
CA LEU A 79 -2.31 15.17 5.34
C LEU A 79 -1.68 14.23 6.37
N LEU A 80 -2.48 13.68 7.28
CA LEU A 80 -2.00 12.69 8.24
C LEU A 80 -1.42 11.48 7.52
N PHE A 81 -2.14 10.89 6.56
CA PHE A 81 -1.66 9.76 5.76
C PHE A 81 -0.35 10.06 5.02
N GLY A 82 -0.20 11.26 4.45
CA GLY A 82 1.03 11.69 3.79
C GLY A 82 2.23 11.82 4.74
N LEU A 83 1.99 12.24 5.99
CA LEU A 83 3.03 12.41 7.02
C LEU A 83 3.50 11.09 7.63
N ILE A 84 2.72 10.01 7.56
CA ILE A 84 3.08 8.76 8.22
C ILE A 84 4.31 8.09 7.60
N THR A 85 4.50 8.23 6.29
CA THR A 85 5.65 7.64 5.60
C THR A 85 6.98 8.29 5.94
N PRO A 86 7.13 9.64 5.94
CA PRO A 86 8.34 10.24 6.46
C PRO A 86 8.53 9.95 7.95
N LEU A 87 7.45 9.80 8.73
CA LEU A 87 7.58 9.34 10.13
C LEU A 87 8.14 7.92 10.24
N GLY A 88 7.73 6.99 9.38
CA GLY A 88 8.29 5.64 9.32
C GLY A 88 9.78 5.63 8.99
N SER A 89 10.21 6.49 8.05
CA SER A 89 11.63 6.66 7.69
C SER A 89 12.45 7.31 8.81
N LEU A 90 11.88 8.28 9.53
CA LEU A 90 12.57 8.88 10.68
C LEU A 90 12.67 7.92 11.87
N PHE A 91 11.69 7.01 12.03
CA PHE A 91 11.66 6.04 13.12
C PHE A 91 12.85 5.07 13.08
N THR A 92 13.32 4.71 11.88
CA THR A 92 14.48 3.82 11.73
C THR A 92 15.82 4.49 12.07
N ASN A 93 15.86 5.82 12.17
CA ASN A 93 17.07 6.59 12.51
C ASN A 93 17.32 6.71 14.02
N LEU A 94 16.45 6.15 14.86
CA LEU A 94 16.67 6.10 16.29
C LEU A 94 17.72 5.01 16.63
N ASP A 95 18.70 5.32 17.46
CA ASP A 95 19.83 4.43 17.76
C ASP A 95 19.42 3.01 18.18
N TRP A 96 18.36 2.89 18.98
CA TRP A 96 17.84 1.61 19.44
C TRP A 96 17.06 0.83 18.36
N MET A 97 16.56 1.53 17.34
CA MET A 97 15.86 0.93 16.20
C MET A 97 16.80 0.40 15.12
N LEU A 98 18.04 0.90 15.03
CA LEU A 98 19.03 0.44 14.06
C LEU A 98 19.27 -1.08 14.11
N THR A 99 19.17 -1.68 15.29
CA THR A 99 19.28 -3.14 15.48
C THR A 99 18.13 -3.91 14.81
N TYR A 100 16.95 -3.30 14.71
CA TYR A 100 15.74 -3.90 14.16
C TYR A 100 15.47 -3.53 12.69
N THR A 101 16.12 -2.47 12.19
CA THR A 101 15.97 -1.98 10.81
C THR A 101 16.12 -3.08 9.75
N PRO A 102 17.09 -4.02 9.81
CA PRO A 102 17.20 -5.10 8.82
C PRO A 102 15.96 -6.02 8.78
N TYR A 103 15.37 -6.32 9.94
CA TYR A 103 14.17 -7.17 10.03
C TYR A 103 12.93 -6.46 9.49
N LEU A 104 12.81 -5.16 9.74
CA LEU A 104 11.71 -4.35 9.22
C LEU A 104 11.83 -4.11 7.71
N ASN A 105 13.05 -3.94 7.20
CA ASN A 105 13.31 -3.91 5.76
C ASN A 105 12.94 -5.24 5.11
N ALA A 106 13.29 -6.38 5.72
CA ALA A 106 12.89 -7.70 5.22
C ALA A 106 11.37 -7.88 5.22
N LEU A 107 10.67 -7.42 6.27
CA LEU A 107 9.21 -7.40 6.33
C LEU A 107 8.61 -6.56 5.20
N SER A 108 9.10 -5.33 5.01
CA SER A 108 8.63 -4.42 3.97
C SER A 108 8.86 -4.98 2.57
N ALA A 109 10.05 -5.55 2.32
CA ALA A 109 10.36 -6.27 1.08
C ALA A 109 9.40 -7.45 0.85
N GLY A 110 9.09 -8.23 1.90
CA GLY A 110 8.11 -9.32 1.84
C GLY A 110 6.70 -8.83 1.46
N ILE A 111 6.26 -7.70 2.02
CA ILE A 111 4.97 -7.07 1.68
C ILE A 111 4.96 -6.64 0.21
N PHE A 112 6.02 -5.99 -0.28
CA PHE A 112 6.11 -5.60 -1.68
C PHE A 112 6.10 -6.80 -2.64
N LEU A 113 6.85 -7.86 -2.31
CA LEU A 113 6.86 -9.10 -3.08
C LEU A 113 5.48 -9.77 -3.09
N HIS A 114 4.80 -9.82 -1.95
CA HIS A 114 3.46 -10.39 -1.83
C HIS A 114 2.43 -9.61 -2.68
N VAL A 115 2.37 -8.28 -2.51
CA VAL A 115 1.46 -7.41 -3.28
C VAL A 115 1.77 -7.50 -4.78
N GLY A 116 3.06 -7.48 -5.15
CA GLY A 116 3.50 -7.64 -6.52
C GLY A 116 3.06 -8.97 -7.14
N ALA A 117 3.24 -10.08 -6.42
CA ALA A 117 2.84 -11.40 -6.89
C ALA A 117 1.31 -11.50 -7.11
N ILE A 118 0.49 -10.94 -6.21
CA ILE A 118 -0.97 -10.89 -6.38
C ILE A 118 -1.35 -10.11 -7.63
N ILE A 119 -0.77 -8.92 -7.82
CA ILE A 119 -1.08 -8.07 -8.99
C ILE A 119 -0.70 -8.80 -10.29
N LEU A 120 0.47 -9.45 -10.32
CA LEU A 120 1.02 -10.07 -11.52
C LEU A 120 0.31 -11.38 -11.88
N PHE A 121 0.09 -12.26 -10.90
CA PHE A 121 -0.33 -13.65 -11.15
C PHE A 121 -1.79 -13.93 -10.78
N GLU A 122 -2.38 -13.19 -9.84
CA GLU A 122 -3.73 -13.49 -9.33
C GLU A 122 -4.82 -12.67 -10.04
N SER A 123 -4.49 -11.55 -10.69
CA SER A 123 -5.48 -10.70 -11.38
C SER A 123 -6.03 -11.29 -12.71
N GLU A 124 -5.75 -12.55 -13.05
CA GLU A 124 -6.30 -13.23 -14.24
C GLU A 124 -7.46 -14.18 -13.91
N LYS A 125 -8.68 -13.77 -14.28
CA LYS A 125 -9.81 -14.69 -14.40
C LYS A 125 -9.73 -15.42 -15.74
N GLY A 126 -9.45 -16.73 -15.73
CA GLY A 126 -9.52 -17.59 -16.92
C GLY A 126 -8.26 -18.41 -17.27
N HIS A 127 -7.24 -18.49 -16.41
CA HIS A 127 -6.07 -19.37 -16.56
C HIS A 127 -5.29 -19.23 -17.90
N ARG A 128 -5.19 -18.04 -18.49
CA ARG A 128 -4.34 -17.79 -19.67
C ARG A 128 -3.10 -16.99 -19.28
N PHE A 129 -2.12 -17.68 -18.69
CA PHE A 129 -0.82 -17.13 -18.29
C PHE A 129 -0.34 -15.96 -19.17
N ASN A 130 -0.32 -14.77 -18.59
CA ASN A 130 0.06 -13.55 -19.30
C ASN A 130 1.57 -13.38 -19.44
N PHE A 131 2.17 -14.08 -20.42
CA PHE A 131 3.59 -13.95 -20.70
C PHE A 131 4.02 -12.49 -20.95
N ALA A 132 3.14 -11.68 -21.56
CA ALA A 132 3.41 -10.26 -21.78
C ALA A 132 3.61 -9.49 -20.47
N ARG A 133 2.87 -9.78 -19.40
CA ARG A 133 3.08 -9.13 -18.08
C ARG A 133 4.44 -9.48 -17.48
N ILE A 134 4.86 -10.74 -17.59
CA ILE A 134 6.18 -11.17 -17.10
C ILE A 134 7.29 -10.48 -17.88
N VAL A 135 7.16 -10.42 -19.21
CA VAL A 135 8.12 -9.68 -20.05
C VAL A 135 8.16 -8.20 -19.67
N MET A 136 7.01 -7.56 -19.40
CA MET A 136 6.98 -6.17 -18.94
C MET A 136 7.66 -5.96 -17.58
N VAL A 137 7.50 -6.90 -16.64
CA VAL A 137 8.23 -6.87 -15.36
C VAL A 137 9.73 -7.03 -15.58
N LEU A 138 10.15 -7.98 -16.42
CA LEU A 138 11.57 -8.19 -16.73
C LEU A 138 12.19 -6.98 -17.43
N LEU A 139 11.47 -6.35 -18.36
CA LEU A 139 11.88 -5.10 -18.99
C LEU A 139 11.97 -3.95 -18.00
N GLY A 140 11.00 -3.84 -17.08
CA GLY A 140 11.04 -2.86 -15.99
C GLY A 140 12.25 -3.07 -15.07
N MET A 141 12.54 -4.32 -14.70
CA MET A 141 13.74 -4.68 -13.92
C MET A 141 15.03 -4.33 -14.67
N LEU A 142 15.10 -4.64 -15.97
CA LEU A 142 16.25 -4.30 -16.81
C LEU A 142 16.45 -2.78 -16.91
N LEU A 143 15.39 -2.02 -17.15
CA LEU A 143 15.45 -0.56 -17.20
C LEU A 143 15.88 0.04 -15.86
N ALA A 144 15.35 -0.48 -14.75
CA ALA A 144 15.77 -0.05 -13.41
C ALA A 144 17.25 -0.34 -13.16
N TYR A 145 17.76 -1.50 -13.60
CA TYR A 145 19.19 -1.85 -13.51
C TYR A 145 20.08 -0.97 -14.39
N LEU A 146 19.59 -0.49 -15.54
CA LEU A 146 20.36 0.38 -16.43
C LEU A 146 20.38 1.85 -16.00
N ILE A 147 19.35 2.29 -15.26
CA ILE A 147 19.17 3.70 -14.83
C ILE A 147 19.66 3.92 -13.39
N GLY A 148 19.64 2.88 -12.55
CA GLY A 148 20.20 2.89 -11.18
C GLY A 148 21.69 2.57 -11.17
#